data_AF-A0A1B6JRD1-F1
#
_entry.id   AF-A0A1B6JRD1-F1
#
_cell.length_a   1.000
_cell.length_b   1.000
_cell.length_c   1.000
_cell.angle_alpha   90.00
_cell.angle_beta   90.00
_cell.angle_gamma   90.00
#
_symmetry.space_group_name_H-M   'P 1'
#
loop_
_entity.id
_entity.type
_entity.pdbx_description
1 polymer ?
#
loop_
_entity_poly.entity_id
_entity_poly.type
_entity_poly.pdbx_seq_one_letter_code
_entity_poly.pdbx_strand_id
1 'polypeptide(L)'
;MEESRSFLIQFSKRPKRNVFTTVVILGGIIIAFLFAYTAFGEDHEKISLKQANIIFRHGDKTPASAYSNDPFKEAIFWPEGWGQLTKKGKKQMYQLGELLRVRYGQFVGPY
;
A
#
# COMPACT_ATOMS: atom_id res chain seq x y z
N MET A 1 30.46 61.21 -4.78
CA MET A 1 29.85 59.90 -5.03
C MET A 1 29.62 59.28 -3.68
N GLU A 2 28.41 59.40 -3.16
CA GLU A 2 28.05 58.98 -1.80
C GLU A 2 27.82 57.48 -1.81
N GLU A 3 28.67 56.72 -1.11
CA GLU A 3 28.54 55.28 -1.05
C GLU A 3 27.21 54.91 -0.39
N SER A 4 26.29 54.37 -1.20
CA SER A 4 25.04 53.78 -0.74
C SER A 4 25.37 52.53 0.08
N ARG A 5 25.65 52.73 1.37
CA ARG A 5 25.89 51.64 2.32
C ARG A 5 24.58 50.89 2.51
N SER A 6 24.62 49.58 2.31
CA SER A 6 23.48 48.68 2.50
C SER A 6 22.72 48.99 3.80
N PHE A 7 21.40 49.13 3.70
CA PHE A 7 20.47 49.38 4.81
C PHE A 7 20.73 48.49 6.04
N LEU A 8 21.17 47.25 5.79
CA LEU A 8 21.54 46.26 6.81
C LEU A 8 22.75 46.72 7.66
N ILE A 9 23.74 47.35 7.03
CA ILE A 9 24.95 47.84 7.69
C ILE A 9 24.62 49.08 8.54
N GLN A 10 23.66 49.90 8.11
CA GLN A 10 23.24 51.10 8.84
C GLN A 10 22.45 50.77 10.11
N PHE A 11 21.63 49.70 10.08
CA PHE A 11 20.90 49.23 11.26
C PHE A 11 21.77 48.47 12.27
N SER A 12 22.78 47.74 11.79
CA SER A 12 23.78 47.06 12.63
C SER A 12 24.54 48.01 13.58
N LYS A 13 24.73 49.28 13.20
CA LYS A 13 25.52 50.27 13.97
C LYS A 13 24.74 51.05 15.05
N ARG A 14 23.43 50.80 15.26
CA ARG A 14 22.58 51.52 16.24
C ARG A 14 22.79 50.98 17.68
N PRO A 15 22.51 51.77 18.75
CA PRO A 15 22.78 51.37 20.15
C PRO A 15 22.07 50.08 20.62
N LYS A 16 21.03 49.64 19.90
CA LYS A 16 20.31 48.38 20.14
C LYS A 16 20.81 47.22 19.25
N ARG A 17 22.07 47.26 18.79
CA ARG A 17 22.70 46.21 17.95
C ARG A 17 22.45 44.80 18.49
N ASN A 18 22.56 44.61 19.80
CA ASN A 18 22.37 43.32 20.46
C ASN A 18 20.93 42.79 20.33
N VAL A 19 19.94 43.68 20.30
CA VAL A 19 18.52 43.36 20.09
C VAL A 19 18.28 42.98 18.63
N PHE A 20 18.87 43.74 17.70
CA PHE A 20 18.76 43.43 16.27
C PHE A 20 19.40 42.07 15.93
N THR A 21 20.58 41.78 16.47
CA THR A 21 21.24 40.47 16.27
C THR A 21 20.44 39.33 16.89
N THR A 22 19.84 39.52 18.07
CA THR A 22 19.00 38.47 18.68
C THR A 22 17.74 38.19 17.88
N VAL A 23 17.08 39.22 17.33
CA VAL A 23 15.90 39.04 16.45
C VAL A 23 16.26 38.28 15.18
N VAL A 24 17.39 38.59 14.54
CA VAL A 24 17.84 37.88 13.33
C VAL A 24 18.17 36.41 13.62
N ILE A 25 18.84 36.13 14.74
CA ILE A 25 19.15 34.76 15.17
C ILE A 25 17.85 33.98 15.45
N LEU A 26 16.90 34.57 16.19
CA LEU A 26 15.62 33.93 16.48
C LEU A 26 14.82 33.66 15.19
N GLY A 27 14.78 34.62 14.27
CA GLY A 27 14.15 34.45 12.96
C GLY A 27 14.79 33.30 12.16
N GLY A 28 16.12 33.23 12.14
CA GLY A 28 16.85 32.13 11.49
C GLY A 28 16.56 30.77 12.12
N ILE A 29 16.48 30.70 13.46
CA ILE A 29 16.12 29.48 14.19
C ILE A 29 14.70 29.04 13.82
N ILE A 30 13.73 29.96 13.81
CA ILE A 30 12.34 29.66 13.44
C ILE A 30 12.27 29.15 11.99
N ILE A 31 12.97 29.80 11.06
CA ILE A 31 13.03 29.36 9.65
C ILE A 31 13.65 27.96 9.54
N ALA A 32 14.72 27.68 10.26
CA ALA A 32 15.37 26.38 10.26
C ALA A 32 14.42 25.29 10.80
N PHE A 33 13.68 25.58 11.88
CA PHE A 33 12.68 24.65 12.43
C PHE A 33 11.51 24.43 11.46
N LEU A 34 11.00 25.47 10.81
CA LEU A 34 9.95 25.35 9.81
C LEU A 34 10.41 24.54 8.60
N PHE A 35 11.63 24.80 8.11
CA PHE A 35 12.24 24.04 7.01
C PHE A 35 12.41 22.56 7.40
N ALA A 36 12.93 22.28 8.60
CA ALA A 36 13.07 20.92 9.10
C ALA A 36 11.71 20.21 9.24
N TYR A 37 10.67 20.89 9.73
CA TYR A 37 9.33 20.34 9.80
C TYR A 37 8.77 20.02 8.40
N THR A 38 8.99 20.88 7.41
CA THR A 38 8.56 20.57 6.03
C THR A 38 9.39 19.46 5.37
N ALA A 39 10.67 19.35 5.70
CA ALA A 39 11.58 18.36 5.10
C ALA A 39 11.48 16.97 5.74
N PHE A 40 11.13 16.90 7.03
CA PHE A 40 11.14 15.68 7.83
C PHE A 40 9.80 15.33 8.48
N GLY A 41 8.81 16.23 8.46
CA GLY A 41 7.48 16.02 9.03
C GLY A 41 6.49 15.35 8.08
N GLU A 42 6.94 14.92 6.91
CA GLU A 42 6.12 14.14 5.99
C GLU A 42 5.98 12.71 6.55
N ASP A 43 4.92 12.48 7.32
CA ASP A 43 4.46 11.13 7.64
C ASP A 43 4.01 10.48 6.33
N HIS A 44 4.92 9.74 5.70
CA HIS A 44 4.55 8.93 4.55
C HIS A 44 3.40 8.02 4.95
N GLU A 45 2.28 8.17 4.25
CA GLU A 45 1.09 7.36 4.48
C GLU A 45 1.51 5.89 4.40
N LYS A 46 1.47 5.17 5.53
CA LYS A 46 1.88 3.77 5.56
C LYS A 46 0.92 2.99 4.67
N ILE A 47 1.40 2.59 3.50
CA ILE A 47 0.66 1.74 2.58
C ILE A 47 0.23 0.49 3.36
N SER A 48 -1.08 0.37 3.58
CA SER A 48 -1.66 -0.69 4.40
C SER A 48 -2.87 -1.27 3.69
N LEU A 49 -2.96 -2.59 3.65
CA LEU A 49 -4.10 -3.28 3.05
C LEU A 49 -5.33 -3.06 3.95
N LYS A 50 -6.34 -2.36 3.43
CA LYS A 50 -7.60 -2.14 4.14
C LYS A 50 -8.64 -3.22 3.83
N GLN A 51 -8.71 -3.65 2.57
CA GLN A 51 -9.68 -4.64 2.10
C GLN A 51 -9.13 -5.40 0.90
N ALA A 52 -9.41 -6.70 0.83
CA ALA A 52 -9.16 -7.53 -0.34
C ALA A 52 -10.46 -8.25 -0.73
N ASN A 53 -10.90 -8.04 -1.98
CA ASN A 53 -12.03 -8.77 -2.56
C ASN A 53 -11.48 -9.80 -3.54
N ILE A 54 -11.77 -11.09 -3.29
CA ILE A 54 -11.21 -12.19 -4.07
C ILE A 54 -12.35 -12.87 -4.83
N ILE A 55 -12.31 -12.78 -6.15
CA ILE A 55 -13.30 -13.39 -7.04
C ILE A 55 -12.58 -14.47 -7.84
N PHE A 56 -13.02 -15.72 -7.68
CA PHE A 56 -12.49 -16.86 -8.42
C PHE A 56 -13.62 -17.76 -8.87
N ARG A 57 -13.42 -18.45 -9.99
CA ARG A 57 -14.28 -19.53 -10.41
C ARG A 57 -13.96 -20.79 -9.59
N HIS A 58 -14.95 -21.67 -9.43
CA HIS A 58 -14.72 -23.03 -8.95
C HIS A 58 -13.58 -23.72 -9.72
N GLY A 59 -12.89 -24.66 -9.06
CA GLY A 59 -11.93 -25.54 -9.71
C GLY A 59 -12.58 -26.48 -10.72
N ASP A 60 -11.78 -27.33 -11.36
CA ASP A 60 -12.26 -28.29 -12.35
C ASP A 60 -13.40 -29.19 -11.82
N LYS A 61 -14.50 -29.29 -12.58
CA LYS A 61 -15.71 -30.05 -12.22
C LYS A 61 -16.10 -31.00 -13.33
N THR A 62 -16.72 -32.10 -12.98
CA THR A 62 -17.46 -32.94 -13.94
C THR A 62 -18.57 -32.10 -14.60
N PRO A 63 -19.06 -32.49 -15.79
CA PRO A 63 -20.18 -31.78 -16.40
C PRO A 63 -21.40 -31.81 -15.48
N ALA A 64 -22.32 -30.85 -15.64
CA ALA A 64 -23.53 -30.76 -14.82
C ALA A 64 -24.68 -31.61 -15.36
N SER A 65 -24.68 -31.85 -16.67
CA SER A 65 -25.64 -32.69 -17.38
C SER A 65 -25.00 -33.21 -18.67
N ALA A 66 -25.58 -34.28 -19.21
CA ALA A 66 -25.27 -34.81 -20.52
C ALA A 66 -26.36 -34.42 -21.53
N TYR A 67 -26.00 -34.33 -22.80
CA TYR A 67 -26.95 -34.26 -23.91
C TYR A 67 -27.37 -35.68 -24.32
N SER A 68 -28.45 -35.80 -25.11
CA SER A 68 -29.12 -37.08 -25.38
C SER A 68 -28.19 -38.21 -25.89
N ASN A 69 -27.24 -37.88 -26.76
CA ASN A 69 -26.32 -38.84 -27.39
C ASN A 69 -24.87 -38.70 -26.89
N ASP A 70 -24.67 -38.25 -25.66
CA ASP A 70 -23.33 -38.11 -25.09
C ASP A 70 -22.66 -39.48 -24.87
N PRO A 71 -21.51 -39.77 -25.52
CA PRO A 71 -20.81 -41.03 -25.33
C PRO A 71 -20.24 -41.20 -23.91
N PHE A 72 -20.17 -40.12 -23.12
CA PHE A 72 -19.63 -40.12 -21.75
C PHE A 72 -20.70 -39.92 -20.67
N LYS A 73 -21.97 -40.24 -20.95
CA LYS A 73 -23.07 -40.10 -19.98
C LYS A 73 -23.04 -41.09 -18.81
N GLU A 74 -22.22 -42.13 -18.90
CA GLU A 74 -22.16 -43.16 -17.87
C GLU A 74 -21.34 -42.71 -16.66
N ALA A 75 -21.76 -43.12 -15.46
CA ALA A 75 -21.13 -42.73 -14.20
C ALA A 75 -19.66 -43.15 -14.09
N ILE A 76 -19.23 -44.16 -14.86
CA ILE A 76 -17.84 -44.62 -14.91
C ILE A 76 -16.86 -43.53 -15.40
N PHE A 77 -17.32 -42.62 -16.27
CA PHE A 77 -16.50 -41.51 -16.78
C PHE A 77 -16.42 -40.35 -15.79
N TRP A 78 -17.37 -40.25 -14.86
CA TRP A 78 -17.49 -39.19 -13.86
C TRP A 78 -17.66 -39.80 -12.46
N PRO A 79 -16.64 -40.48 -11.93
CA PRO A 79 -16.76 -41.22 -10.67
C PRO A 79 -17.05 -40.31 -9.46
N GLU A 80 -16.75 -39.02 -9.56
CA GLU A 80 -17.12 -38.01 -8.57
C GLU A 80 -18.61 -37.63 -8.60
N GLY A 81 -19.35 -37.99 -9.65
CA GLY A 81 -20.75 -37.63 -9.88
C GLY A 81 -20.93 -36.26 -10.57
N TRP A 82 -22.11 -36.01 -11.14
CA TRP A 82 -22.39 -34.81 -11.95
C TRP A 82 -22.27 -33.50 -11.16
N GLY A 83 -21.71 -32.49 -11.83
CA GLY A 83 -21.47 -31.15 -11.30
C GLY A 83 -20.47 -31.06 -10.13
N GLN A 84 -19.79 -32.15 -9.75
CA GLN A 84 -18.89 -32.21 -8.59
C GLN A 84 -17.46 -31.82 -8.96
N LEU A 85 -16.68 -31.36 -7.97
CA LEU A 85 -15.25 -31.10 -8.15
C LEU A 85 -14.49 -32.40 -8.39
N THR A 86 -13.71 -32.43 -9.47
CA THR A 86 -12.76 -33.53 -9.72
C THR A 86 -11.64 -33.49 -8.68
N LYS A 87 -10.88 -34.58 -8.52
CA LYS A 87 -9.68 -34.57 -7.65
C LYS A 87 -8.70 -33.45 -8.05
N LYS A 88 -8.57 -33.19 -9.35
CA LYS A 88 -7.79 -32.07 -9.89
C LYS A 88 -8.37 -30.72 -9.46
N GLY A 89 -9.68 -30.54 -9.57
CA GLY A 89 -10.36 -29.32 -9.14
C GLY A 89 -10.17 -29.01 -7.66
N LYS A 90 -10.27 -30.03 -6.80
CA LYS A 90 -9.98 -29.89 -5.35
C LYS A 90 -8.54 -29.43 -5.11
N LYS A 91 -7.57 -30.02 -5.81
CA LYS A 91 -6.16 -29.62 -5.72
C LYS A 91 -5.92 -28.18 -6.19
N GLN A 92 -6.56 -27.76 -7.28
CA GLN A 92 -6.47 -26.38 -7.77
C GLN A 92 -6.98 -25.38 -6.72
N MET A 93 -8.11 -25.68 -6.08
CA MET A 93 -8.67 -24.82 -5.03
C MET A 93 -7.76 -24.75 -3.79
N TYR A 94 -7.15 -25.87 -3.43
CA TYR A 94 -6.16 -25.91 -2.34
C TYR A 94 -4.95 -25.03 -2.65
N GLN A 95 -4.37 -25.16 -3.85
CA GLN A 95 -3.21 -24.37 -4.28
C GLN A 95 -3.54 -22.87 -4.37
N LEU A 96 -4.76 -22.51 -4.78
CA LEU A 96 -5.22 -21.13 -4.71
C LEU A 96 -5.20 -20.62 -3.26
N GLY A 97 -5.68 -21.42 -2.31
CA GLY A 97 -5.61 -21.10 -0.88
C GLY A 97 -4.17 -20.89 -0.39
N GLU A 98 -3.23 -21.74 -0.80
CA GLU A 98 -1.80 -21.57 -0.49
C GLU A 98 -1.25 -20.25 -1.03
N LEU A 99 -1.56 -19.91 -2.29
CA LEU A 99 -1.14 -18.65 -2.91
C LEU A 99 -1.72 -17.43 -2.18
N LEU A 100 -2.99 -17.50 -1.78
CA LEU A 100 -3.65 -16.45 -1.01
C LEU A 100 -3.03 -16.32 0.39
N ARG A 101 -2.66 -17.43 1.04
CA ARG A 101 -1.93 -17.40 2.31
C ARG A 101 -0.54 -16.78 2.15
N VAL A 102 0.19 -17.09 1.10
CA VAL A 102 1.50 -16.46 0.84
C VAL A 102 1.34 -14.95 0.64
N ARG A 103 0.34 -14.51 -0.12
CA ARG A 103 0.13 -13.09 -0.44
C ARG A 103 -0.44 -12.27 0.71
N TYR A 104 -1.43 -12.82 1.40
CA TYR A 104 -2.23 -12.09 2.39
C TYR A 104 -2.06 -12.59 3.82
N GLY A 105 -1.21 -13.60 4.06
CA GLY A 105 -1.08 -14.29 5.34
C GLY A 105 -0.83 -13.37 6.54
N GLN A 106 -0.05 -12.31 6.33
CA GLN A 106 0.20 -11.29 7.36
C GLN A 106 -1.08 -10.57 7.85
N PHE A 107 -2.16 -10.61 7.07
CA PHE A 107 -3.43 -9.93 7.36
C PHE A 107 -4.55 -10.85 7.87
N VAL A 108 -4.40 -12.18 7.80
CA VAL A 108 -5.48 -13.16 8.13
C VAL A 108 -5.21 -14.01 9.37
N GLY A 109 -4.16 -13.72 10.15
CA GLY A 109 -3.86 -14.36 11.44
C GLY A 109 -3.24 -15.76 11.35
N PRO A 110 -2.79 -16.35 12.47
CA PRO A 110 -2.34 -17.74 12.53
C PRO A 110 -3.54 -18.71 12.49
N TYR A 111 -3.33 -19.90 11.90
CA TYR A 111 -4.29 -21.01 11.88
C TYR A 111 -3.71 -22.19 12.63
#